data_AF-A0A7C6EGI0-F1
#
_entry.id   AF-A0A7C6EGI0-F1
#
_cell.length_a   1.000
_cell.length_b   1.000
_cell.length_c   1.000
_cell.angle_alpha   90.00
_cell.angle_beta   90.00
_cell.angle_gamma   90.00
#
_symmetry.space_group_name_H-M   'P 1'
#
loop_
_entity.id
_entity.type
_entity.pdbx_description
1 polymer ?
#
loop_
_entity_poly.entity_id
_entity_poly.type
_entity_poly.pdbx_seq_one_letter_code
_entity_poly.pdbx_strand_id
1 'polypeptide(L)' 'MKAAVLIGIGRIEVMDVPNPEIINDTDVLVRVKAVGVCGSDVHYYRTGRIGSLVVKSPFIMGHEMAGVVEQVG' A
#
# COMPACT_ATOMS: atom_id res chain seq x y z
N MET A 1 -0.01 -7.04 -10.54
CA MET A 1 -1.11 -6.07 -10.34
C MET A 1 -0.62 -4.64 -10.40
N LYS A 2 -1.51 -3.65 -10.56
CA LYS A 2 -1.17 -2.22 -10.45
C LYS A 2 -1.16 -1.79 -8.97
N ALA A 3 -0.25 -0.90 -8.59
CA ALA A 3 -0.18 -0.32 -7.25
C ALA A 3 0.24 1.16 -7.29
N ALA A 4 -0.25 1.96 -6.33
CA ALA A 4 0.21 3.34 -6.13
C ALA A 4 1.46 3.35 -5.24
N VAL A 5 2.59 3.73 -5.81
CA VAL A 5 3.91 3.65 -5.18
C VAL A 5 4.48 5.04 -4.96
N LEU A 6 4.73 5.40 -3.70
CA LEU A 6 5.52 6.57 -3.34
C LEU A 6 6.98 6.30 -3.67
N ILE A 7 7.47 6.92 -4.75
CA ILE A 7 8.85 6.77 -5.21
C ILE A 7 9.76 7.92 -4.75
N GLY A 8 9.18 8.96 -4.15
CA GLY A 8 9.89 10.07 -3.54
C GLY A 8 8.92 11.06 -2.94
N ILE A 9 9.42 12.03 -2.17
CA ILE A 9 8.59 13.11 -1.61
C ILE A 9 7.87 13.83 -2.76
N GLY A 10 6.55 13.95 -2.65
CA GLY A 10 5.71 14.60 -3.65
C GLY A 10 5.53 13.80 -4.95
N ARG A 11 5.91 12.51 -5.00
CA ARG A 11 5.85 11.71 -6.23
C ARG A 11 5.31 10.31 -5.99
N ILE A 12 4.09 10.07 -6.47
CA ILE A 12 3.46 8.75 -6.54
C ILE A 12 3.37 8.33 -8.02
N GLU A 13 3.69 7.08 -8.30
CA GLU A 13 3.50 6.46 -9.61
C GLU A 13 2.63 5.22 -9.50
N VAL A 14 1.82 4.97 -10.54
CA VAL A 14 1.08 3.73 -10.67
C VAL A 14 1.97 2.73 -11.42
N MET A 15 2.48 1.74 -10.69
CA MET A 15 3.44 0.76 -11.21
C MET A 15 2.80 -0.63 -11.32
N ASP A 16 3.28 -1.44 -12.26
CA ASP A 16 3.03 -2.89 -12.23
C ASP A 16 3.98 -3.53 -11.21
N VAL A 17 3.41 -4.30 -10.29
CA VAL A 17 4.11 -5.08 -9.28
C VAL A 17 3.67 -6.55 -9.36
N PRO A 18 4.48 -7.51 -8.89
CA PRO A 18 4.04 -8.90 -8.78
C PRO A 18 2.74 -9.03 -7.98
N ASN A 19 1.91 -10.01 -8.32
CA ASN A 19 0.78 -10.33 -7.45
C ASN A 19 1.35 -10.93 -6.15
N PRO A 20 0.79 -10.59 -4.98
CA PRO A 20 1.16 -11.27 -3.75
C PRO A 20 0.67 -12.72 -3.80
N GLU A 21 1.44 -13.60 -3.17
CA GLU A 21 1.13 -15.02 -3.02
C GLU A 21 0.90 -15.32 -1.54
N ILE A 22 0.14 -16.37 -1.26
CA ILE A 22 -0.03 -16.88 0.11
C ILE A 22 1.26 -17.58 0.51
N ILE A 23 1.80 -17.24 1.68
CA ILE A 23 3.05 -17.78 2.21
C ILE A 23 2.77 -18.74 3.37
N ASN A 24 1.79 -18.40 4.22
CA ASN A 24 1.42 -19.17 5.40
C ASN A 24 -0.07 -19.55 5.37
N ASP A 25 -0.42 -20.65 6.05
CA ASP A 25 -1.80 -21.14 6.21
C ASP A 25 -2.73 -20.13 6.91
N THR A 26 -2.16 -19.11 7.56
CA THR A 26 -2.92 -18.04 8.23
C THR A 26 -3.11 -16.79 7.37
N ASP A 27 -2.57 -16.76 6.16
CA ASP A 27 -2.67 -15.60 5.28
C ASP A 27 -4.00 -15.59 4.50
N VAL A 28 -4.43 -14.40 4.10
CA VAL A 28 -5.59 -14.21 3.22
C VAL A 28 -5.21 -13.26 2.10
N LEU A 29 -5.42 -13.68 0.87
CA LEU A 29 -5.27 -12.81 -0.30
C LEU A 29 -6.57 -12.05 -0.54
N VAL A 30 -6.52 -10.73 -0.41
CA VAL A 30 -7.68 -9.85 -0.60
C VAL A 30 -7.55 -9.08 -1.91
N ARG A 31 -8.54 -9.22 -2.79
CA ARG A 31 -8.69 -8.35 -3.96
C ARG A 31 -9.34 -7.04 -3.54
N VAL A 32 -8.51 -6.00 -3.39
CA VAL A 32 -8.92 -4.66 -2.98
C VAL A 32 -9.94 -4.08 -3.97
N LYS A 33 -11.04 -3.53 -3.44
CA LYS A 33 -12.13 -2.89 -4.20
C LYS A 33 -12.22 -1.40 -3.95
N ALA A 34 -11.92 -0.97 -2.74
CA ALA A 34 -11.88 0.43 -2.34
C ALA A 34 -10.76 0.64 -1.31
N VAL A 35 -10.17 1.82 -1.33
CA VAL A 35 -9.17 2.27 -0.36
C VAL A 35 -9.41 3.75 -0.05
N GLY A 36 -9.46 4.08 1.23
CA GLY A 36 -9.50 5.45 1.73
C GLY A 36 -8.12 6.10 1.68
N VAL A 37 -8.09 7.43 1.74
CA VAL A 37 -6.87 8.21 1.91
C VAL A 37 -6.93 8.88 3.27
N CYS A 38 -5.98 8.56 4.13
CA CYS A 38 -5.89 9.12 5.47
C CYS A 38 -5.00 10.37 5.49
N GLY A 39 -5.12 11.21 6.52
CA GLY A 39 -4.21 12.34 6.72
C GLY A 39 -2.74 11.92 6.86
N SER A 40 -2.48 10.72 7.42
CA SER A 40 -1.14 10.13 7.51
C SER A 40 -0.54 9.83 6.13
N ASP A 41 -1.32 9.38 5.16
CA ASP A 41 -0.85 9.17 3.78
C ASP A 41 -0.37 10.50 3.16
N VAL A 42 -1.08 11.60 3.45
CA VAL A 42 -0.68 12.95 3.01
C VAL A 42 0.63 13.39 3.68
N HIS A 43 0.84 13.07 4.96
CA HIS A 43 2.12 13.33 5.62
C HIS A 43 3.27 12.54 4.98
N TYR A 44 3.09 11.25 4.70
CA TYR A 44 4.11 10.48 3.99
C TYR A 44 4.40 11.02 2.59
N TYR A 45 3.36 11.40 1.85
CA TYR A 45 3.52 12.02 0.53
C TYR A 45 4.32 13.33 0.60
N ARG A 46 3.99 14.22 1.55
CA ARG A 46 4.57 15.57 1.63
C ARG A 46 5.94 15.63 2.30
N THR A 47 6.17 14.81 3.32
CA THR A 47 7.37 14.91 4.16
C THR A 47 8.15 13.61 4.29
N GLY A 48 7.64 12.51 3.72
CA GLY A 48 8.27 11.18 3.82
C GLY A 48 8.25 10.60 5.25
N ARG A 49 7.58 11.24 6.20
CA ARG A 49 7.60 10.84 7.61
C ARG A 49 6.45 11.38 8.45
N ILE A 50 6.16 10.69 9.56
CA ILE A 50 5.29 11.12 10.67
C ILE A 50 6.05 10.90 11.98
N GLY A 51 6.56 11.97 12.58
CA GLY A 51 7.42 11.85 13.77
C GLY A 51 8.66 10.99 13.49
N SER A 52 8.77 9.88 14.22
CA SER A 52 9.85 8.89 14.05
C SER A 52 9.60 7.86 12.94
N LEU A 53 8.40 7.78 12.38
CA LEU A 53 8.07 6.87 11.28
C LEU A 53 8.54 7.49 9.97
N VAL A 54 9.59 6.92 9.36
CA VAL A 54 10.17 7.39 8.10
C VAL A 54 9.91 6.36 7.02
N VAL A 55 9.26 6.79 5.94
CA VAL A 55 9.03 5.95 4.76
C VAL A 55 10.30 5.88 3.93
N LYS A 56 10.69 4.66 3.57
CA LYS A 56 11.76 4.41 2.60
C LYS A 56 11.13 4.14 1.25
N SER A 57 11.50 4.93 0.25
CA SER A 57 11.07 4.71 -1.14
C SER A 57 11.82 3.51 -1.75
N PRO A 58 11.17 2.69 -2.59
CA PRO A 58 9.76 2.76 -2.99
C PRO A 58 8.81 2.18 -1.93
N PHE A 59 7.61 2.76 -1.79
CA PHE A 59 6.63 2.34 -0.79
C PHE A 59 5.19 2.31 -1.35
N ILE A 60 4.49 1.19 -1.21
CA ILE A 60 3.07 1.08 -1.61
C ILE A 60 2.20 1.77 -0.56
N MET A 61 1.38 2.73 -0.99
CA MET A 61 0.56 3.57 -0.11
C MET A 61 -0.83 2.97 0.16
N GLY A 62 -1.47 3.44 1.25
CA GLY A 62 -2.84 3.11 1.62
C GLY A 62 -2.94 2.02 2.69
N HIS A 63 -3.81 2.24 3.68
CA HIS A 63 -3.99 1.34 4.82
C HIS A 63 -5.45 1.23 5.29
N GLU A 64 -6.39 1.89 4.60
CA GLU A 64 -7.81 1.91 4.93
C GLU A 64 -8.60 1.24 3.80
N MET A 65 -8.44 -0.07 3.63
CA MET A 65 -8.96 -0.79 2.46
C MET A 65 -10.06 -1.80 2.77
N ALA A 66 -10.95 -1.99 1.79
CA ALA A 66 -11.96 -3.03 1.78
C ALA A 66 -11.93 -3.79 0.44
N GLY A 67 -12.21 -5.09 0.49
CA GLY A 67 -12.10 -5.95 -0.68
C GLY A 67 -12.81 -7.29 -0.51
N VAL A 68 -12.59 -8.17 -1.48
CA VAL A 68 -13.13 -9.53 -1.50
C VAL A 68 -12.00 -10.51 -1.21
N VAL A 69 -12.24 -11.50 -0.35
CA VAL A 69 -11.31 -12.61 -0.15
C VAL A 69 -11.22 -13.41 -1.45
N GLU A 70 -10.05 -13.45 -2.05
CA GLU A 70 -9.78 -14.14 -3.31
C GLU A 70 -9.18 -15.53 -3.07
N GLN A 71 -8.34 -15.67 -2.04
CA GLN A 71 -7.73 -16.93 -1.62
C GLN A 71 -7.44 -16.93 -0.11
N VAL A 72 -7.42 -18.10 0.51
CA VAL A 72 -7.00 -18.36 1.90
C VAL A 72 -5.88 -19.40 1.91
N GLY A 73 -5.02 -19.35 2.94
CA GLY A 73 -4.01 -20.36 3.21
C GLY A 73 -4.58 -21.64 3.80
#